data_AF-A0AA37U5H8-F1
#
_entry.id   AF-A0AA37U5H8-F1
#
_cell.length_a   1.000
_cell.length_b   1.000
_cell.length_c   1.000
_cell.angle_alpha   90.00
_cell.angle_beta   90.00
_cell.angle_gamma   90.00
#
_symmetry.space_group_name_H-M   'P 1'
#
loop_
_entity.id
_entity.type
_entity.pdbx_description
1 polymer ?
#
loop_
_entity_poly.entity_id
_entity_poly.type
_entity_poly.pdbx_seq_one_letter_code
_entity_poly.pdbx_strand_id
1 'polypeptide(L)'
;MQPDLPSLTRICQSEEAALKAIFAAVALAFVPPYNTKIRAQIAGLLNDALPHRLALQRAHSFHLHSPAFRALPIHAPERQYFNAVLRHLRLYPAAIDRLTAALRQRLPLFPPPPAPYGPEAQALALHSRTWDRMHSHLSPHTPNLYHDAPGHHGDLPYPASDFLRYAMAARRICLAMGKHQPAFLDVGCGIGSKLVLASELFARTDGLEYEAGHAAIAQAMMQRIGARATTIFHADALSFAAYGAYDVLYAYKPMYGAGLEQMEARLIGQARPGTLLIAPYMEFTTRFETLGCARVEGFLYMIRPPKSLATILRTARHVGCALPAQPKGGYAEDGFLAPLHLALRRWGHGD
;
A
#
# COMPACT_ATOMS: atom_id res chain seq x y z
N MET A 1 -29.48 22.35 35.70
CA MET A 1 -28.20 22.76 36.31
C MET A 1 -27.10 22.57 35.28
N GLN A 2 -26.31 23.60 34.97
CA GLN A 2 -25.19 23.45 34.02
C GLN A 2 -24.09 22.60 34.68
N PRO A 3 -23.57 21.56 34.02
CA PRO A 3 -22.51 20.74 34.59
C PRO A 3 -21.23 21.57 34.76
N ASP A 4 -20.50 21.32 35.85
CA ASP A 4 -19.18 21.92 36.07
C ASP A 4 -18.13 21.34 35.10
N LEU A 5 -16.97 22.00 35.01
CA LEU A 5 -15.90 21.61 34.09
C LEU A 5 -15.35 20.19 34.37
N PRO A 6 -15.14 19.76 35.63
CA PRO A 6 -14.75 18.38 35.93
C PRO A 6 -15.79 17.35 35.49
N SER A 7 -17.08 17.63 35.65
CA SER A 7 -18.15 16.72 35.23
C SER A 7 -18.26 16.65 33.70
N LEU A 8 -18.15 17.78 33.00
CA LEU A 8 -18.08 17.78 31.54
C LEU A 8 -16.89 16.98 31.01
N THR A 9 -15.73 17.11 31.66
CA THR A 9 -14.53 16.35 31.28
C THR A 9 -14.75 14.85 31.45
N ARG A 10 -15.29 14.42 32.60
CA ARG A 10 -15.62 12.99 32.84
C ARG A 10 -16.63 12.45 31.83
N ILE A 11 -17.65 13.24 31.48
CA ILE A 11 -18.62 12.87 30.45
C ILE A 11 -17.90 12.66 29.12
N CYS A 12 -17.13 13.64 28.64
CA CYS A 12 -16.41 13.52 27.37
C CYS A 12 -15.48 12.30 27.35
N GLN A 13 -14.71 12.08 28.41
CA GLN A 13 -13.80 10.92 28.51
C GLN A 13 -14.55 9.58 28.43
N SER A 14 -15.70 9.47 29.12
CA SER A 14 -16.53 8.28 29.08
C SER A 14 -17.12 8.04 27.68
N GLU A 15 -17.64 9.09 27.04
CA GLU A 15 -18.20 8.99 25.69
C GLU A 15 -17.13 8.69 24.63
N GLU A 16 -15.94 9.30 24.71
CA GLU A 16 -14.82 8.98 23.84
C GLU A 16 -14.33 7.54 24.01
N ALA A 17 -14.30 7.03 25.24
CA ALA A 17 -13.96 5.64 25.52
C ALA A 17 -14.98 4.66 24.91
N ALA A 18 -16.28 4.95 25.03
CA ALA A 18 -17.34 4.17 24.42
C ALA A 18 -17.25 4.16 22.88
N LEU A 19 -17.08 5.35 22.27
CA LEU A 19 -16.88 5.47 20.83
C LEU A 19 -15.65 4.70 20.37
N LYS A 20 -14.53 4.80 21.09
CA LYS A 20 -13.29 4.07 20.76
C LYS A 20 -13.51 2.56 20.79
N ALA A 21 -14.25 2.04 21.76
CA ALA A 21 -14.58 0.61 21.83
C ALA A 21 -15.45 0.17 20.63
N ILE A 22 -16.45 0.97 20.27
CA ILE A 22 -17.31 0.70 19.11
C ILE A 22 -16.49 0.72 17.81
N PHE A 23 -15.63 1.71 17.60
CA PHE A 23 -14.78 1.77 16.40
C PHE A 23 -13.72 0.67 16.37
N ALA A 24 -13.25 0.17 17.51
CA ALA A 24 -12.44 -1.03 17.55
C ALA A 24 -13.24 -2.26 17.10
N ALA A 25 -14.51 -2.40 17.48
CA ALA A 25 -15.38 -3.46 16.99
C ALA A 25 -15.65 -3.33 15.47
N VAL A 26 -15.87 -2.11 14.97
CA VAL A 26 -15.99 -1.84 13.53
C VAL A 26 -14.71 -2.25 12.80
N ALA A 27 -13.54 -1.86 13.32
CA ALA A 27 -12.24 -2.21 12.76
C ALA A 27 -12.02 -3.73 12.66
N LEU A 28 -12.46 -4.50 13.67
CA LEU A 28 -12.40 -5.97 13.67
C LEU A 28 -13.37 -6.59 12.64
N ALA A 29 -14.56 -6.01 12.48
CA ALA A 29 -15.55 -6.47 11.49
C ALA A 29 -15.17 -6.07 10.05
N PHE A 30 -14.41 -5.00 9.87
CA PHE A 30 -14.00 -4.46 8.58
C PHE A 30 -12.86 -5.29 7.96
N VAL A 31 -13.21 -6.50 7.52
CA VAL A 31 -12.32 -7.43 6.83
C VAL A 31 -12.98 -7.88 5.52
N PRO A 32 -12.35 -7.67 4.35
CA PRO A 32 -12.91 -8.10 3.08
C PRO A 32 -12.93 -9.63 2.96
N PRO A 33 -13.87 -10.20 2.17
CA PRO A 33 -14.84 -9.50 1.33
C PRO A 33 -16.08 -9.03 2.11
N TYR A 34 -16.54 -7.80 1.83
CA TYR A 34 -17.68 -7.20 2.51
C TYR A 34 -19.01 -7.78 1.98
N ASN A 35 -19.49 -8.84 2.62
CA ASN A 35 -20.80 -9.44 2.33
C ASN A 35 -21.94 -8.72 3.10
N THR A 36 -23.18 -9.13 2.86
CA THR A 36 -24.36 -8.50 3.47
C THR A 36 -24.35 -8.62 5.00
N LYS A 37 -23.87 -9.74 5.55
CA LYS A 37 -23.76 -9.95 7.00
C LYS A 37 -22.78 -8.97 7.65
N ILE A 38 -21.58 -8.81 7.06
CA ILE A 38 -20.57 -7.86 7.56
C ILE A 38 -21.08 -6.42 7.49
N ARG A 39 -21.72 -6.04 6.37
CA ARG A 39 -22.32 -4.70 6.25
C ARG A 39 -23.40 -4.44 7.29
N ALA A 40 -24.28 -5.41 7.55
CA ALA A 40 -25.31 -5.29 8.57
C ALA A 40 -24.72 -5.17 9.99
N GLN A 41 -23.68 -5.96 10.29
CA GLN A 41 -22.96 -5.87 11.56
C GLN A 41 -22.35 -4.48 11.76
N ILE A 42 -21.65 -3.94 10.77
CA ILE A 42 -21.05 -2.60 10.86
C ILE A 42 -22.13 -1.53 10.97
N ALA A 43 -23.24 -1.64 10.24
CA ALA A 43 -24.35 -0.71 10.37
C ALA A 43 -24.96 -0.70 11.79
N GLY A 44 -25.10 -1.86 12.43
CA GLY A 44 -25.52 -1.96 13.83
C GLY A 44 -24.57 -1.20 14.77
N LEU A 45 -23.25 -1.45 14.64
CA LEU A 45 -22.24 -0.75 15.44
C LEU A 45 -22.26 0.77 15.22
N LEU A 46 -22.50 1.24 13.99
CA LEU A 46 -22.63 2.68 13.71
C LEU A 46 -23.89 3.29 14.32
N ASN A 47 -24.99 2.53 14.42
CA ASN A 47 -26.18 2.96 15.14
C ASN A 47 -25.89 3.09 16.63
N ASP A 48 -25.14 2.14 17.21
CA ASP A 48 -24.72 2.19 18.62
C ASP A 48 -23.77 3.38 18.91
N ALA A 49 -22.97 3.80 17.93
CA ALA A 49 -22.07 4.95 18.06
C ALA A 49 -22.83 6.30 18.12
N LEU A 50 -24.02 6.39 17.51
CA LEU A 50 -24.71 7.66 17.31
C LEU A 50 -25.09 8.36 18.63
N PRO A 51 -25.69 7.70 19.63
CA PRO A 51 -25.99 8.32 20.93
C PRO A 51 -24.75 8.91 21.61
N HIS A 52 -23.62 8.20 21.58
CA HIS A 52 -22.36 8.64 22.18
C HIS A 52 -21.78 9.86 21.47
N ARG A 53 -21.81 9.87 20.13
CA ARG A 53 -21.43 11.04 19.34
C ARG A 53 -22.28 12.26 19.67
N LEU A 54 -23.59 12.09 19.79
CA LEU A 54 -24.52 13.17 20.16
C LEU A 54 -24.28 13.65 21.59
N ALA A 55 -23.97 12.76 22.53
CA ALA A 55 -23.61 13.11 23.90
C ALA A 55 -22.31 13.94 23.94
N LEU A 56 -21.29 13.53 23.21
CA LEU A 56 -20.02 14.25 23.08
C LEU A 56 -20.22 15.64 22.46
N GLN A 57 -21.04 15.74 21.39
CA GLN A 57 -21.41 17.01 20.78
C GLN A 57 -22.15 17.94 21.77
N ARG A 58 -23.08 17.40 22.55
CA ARG A 58 -23.78 18.18 23.60
C ARG A 58 -22.82 18.64 24.69
N ALA A 59 -21.94 17.77 25.20
CA ALA A 59 -20.95 18.11 26.22
C ALA A 59 -20.00 19.21 25.75
N HIS A 60 -19.54 19.14 24.49
CA HIS A 60 -18.76 20.20 23.87
C HIS A 60 -19.55 21.52 23.75
N SER A 61 -20.83 21.48 23.36
CA SER A 61 -21.66 22.70 23.33
C SER A 61 -21.83 23.32 24.72
N PHE A 62 -22.08 22.53 25.76
CA PHE A 62 -22.15 23.05 27.14
C PHE A 62 -20.85 23.69 27.60
N HIS A 63 -19.72 23.12 27.17
CA HIS A 63 -18.40 23.65 27.41
C HIS A 63 -18.20 25.05 26.79
N LEU A 64 -18.65 25.27 25.54
CA LEU A 64 -18.59 26.60 24.89
C LEU A 64 -19.37 27.68 25.65
N HIS A 65 -20.42 27.29 26.38
CA HIS A 65 -21.25 28.19 27.17
C HIS A 65 -20.77 28.35 28.63
N SER A 66 -19.67 27.70 29.03
CA SER A 66 -19.12 27.83 30.38
C SER A 66 -18.25 29.09 30.52
N PRO A 67 -18.56 30.03 31.42
CA PRO A 67 -17.73 31.20 31.69
C PRO A 67 -16.30 30.82 32.13
N ALA A 68 -16.16 29.75 32.92
CA ALA A 68 -14.87 29.26 33.41
C ALA A 68 -13.93 28.88 32.24
N PHE A 69 -14.49 28.35 31.15
CA PHE A 69 -13.70 27.98 29.99
C PHE A 69 -13.23 29.18 29.16
N ARG A 70 -14.09 30.19 28.99
CA ARG A 70 -13.74 31.44 28.27
C ARG A 70 -12.59 32.17 28.95
N ALA A 71 -12.41 31.96 30.25
CA ALA A 71 -11.29 32.50 31.03
C ALA A 71 -9.99 31.68 30.92
N LEU A 72 -10.02 30.45 30.37
CA LEU A 72 -8.81 29.61 30.28
C LEU A 72 -7.85 30.08 29.16
N PRO A 73 -6.54 30.19 29.45
CA PRO A 73 -5.52 30.42 28.43
C PRO A 73 -5.52 29.34 27.33
N ILE A 74 -5.05 29.69 26.13
CA ILE A 74 -4.98 28.76 24.98
C ILE A 74 -4.18 27.49 25.30
N HIS A 75 -3.15 27.61 26.14
CA HIS A 75 -2.28 26.51 26.55
C HIS A 75 -2.80 25.72 27.77
N ALA A 76 -3.97 26.07 28.31
CA ALA A 76 -4.56 25.30 29.41
C ALA A 76 -4.87 23.86 28.94
N PRO A 77 -4.49 22.83 29.71
CA PRO A 77 -4.71 21.43 29.33
C PRO A 77 -6.17 21.10 28.99
N GLU A 78 -7.12 21.67 29.74
CA GLU A 78 -8.55 21.47 29.51
C GLU A 78 -8.97 22.09 28.17
N ARG A 79 -8.43 23.26 27.82
CA ARG A 79 -8.67 23.89 26.51
C ARG A 79 -8.11 23.08 25.36
N GLN A 80 -6.92 22.53 25.53
CA GLN A 80 -6.33 21.63 24.54
C GLN A 80 -7.17 20.35 24.38
N TYR A 81 -7.65 19.77 25.48
CA TYR A 81 -8.50 18.58 25.47
C TYR A 81 -9.80 18.81 24.69
N PHE A 82 -10.58 19.84 25.02
CA PHE A 82 -11.85 20.08 24.32
C PHE A 82 -11.67 20.53 22.86
N ASN A 83 -10.57 21.21 22.53
CA ASN A 83 -10.19 21.46 21.13
C ASN A 83 -9.91 20.15 20.37
N ALA A 84 -9.28 19.16 21.02
CA ALA A 84 -9.07 17.84 20.42
C ALA A 84 -10.40 17.11 20.23
N VAL A 85 -11.31 17.13 21.22
CA VAL A 85 -12.67 16.58 21.09
C VAL A 85 -13.40 17.17 19.89
N LEU A 86 -13.37 18.49 19.71
CA LEU A 86 -13.99 19.16 18.56
C LEU A 86 -13.36 18.72 17.24
N ARG A 87 -12.03 18.59 17.19
CA ARG A 87 -11.32 18.09 16.01
C ARG A 87 -11.78 16.67 15.66
N HIS A 88 -11.86 15.76 16.63
CA HIS A 88 -12.33 14.39 16.39
C HIS A 88 -13.79 14.36 15.91
N LEU A 89 -14.67 15.18 16.50
CA LEU A 89 -16.06 15.33 16.05
C LEU A 89 -16.17 15.85 14.61
N ARG A 90 -15.28 16.74 14.18
CA ARG A 90 -15.23 17.25 12.80
C ARG A 90 -14.74 16.21 11.78
N LEU A 91 -13.89 15.29 12.20
CA LEU A 91 -13.40 14.19 11.35
C LEU A 91 -14.45 13.08 11.17
N TYR A 92 -15.38 12.95 12.11
CA TYR A 92 -16.37 11.87 12.13
C TYR A 92 -17.13 11.68 10.80
N PRO A 93 -17.72 12.72 10.17
CA PRO A 93 -18.51 12.52 8.95
C PRO A 93 -17.66 11.94 7.80
N ALA A 94 -16.48 12.51 7.56
CA ALA A 94 -15.57 12.04 6.53
C ALA A 94 -15.11 10.59 6.76
N ALA A 95 -14.85 10.21 8.03
CA ALA A 95 -14.48 8.84 8.39
C ALA A 95 -15.61 7.84 8.09
N ILE A 96 -16.87 8.20 8.40
CA ILE A 96 -18.04 7.36 8.12
C ILE A 96 -18.34 7.28 6.62
N ASP A 97 -18.21 8.37 5.89
CA ASP A 97 -18.39 8.39 4.43
C ASP A 97 -17.36 7.49 3.76
N ARG A 98 -16.10 7.56 4.20
CA ARG A 98 -15.03 6.69 3.70
C ARG A 98 -15.28 5.22 4.00
N LEU A 99 -15.67 4.89 5.24
CA LEU A 99 -16.06 3.52 5.61
C LEU A 99 -17.20 3.01 4.73
N THR A 100 -18.22 3.84 4.52
CA THR A 100 -19.40 3.49 3.72
C THR A 100 -19.04 3.29 2.25
N ALA A 101 -18.20 4.15 1.69
CA ALA A 101 -17.67 4.01 0.34
C ALA A 101 -16.88 2.71 0.20
N ALA A 102 -15.95 2.44 1.13
CA ALA A 102 -15.13 1.23 1.13
C ALA A 102 -15.96 -0.06 1.21
N LEU A 103 -17.03 -0.08 2.01
CA LEU A 103 -17.94 -1.23 2.13
C LEU A 103 -18.73 -1.55 0.86
N ARG A 104 -18.96 -0.55 0.01
CA ARG A 104 -19.67 -0.67 -1.27
C ARG A 104 -18.72 -0.90 -2.45
N GLN A 105 -17.48 -0.44 -2.32
CA GLN A 105 -16.51 -0.42 -3.39
C GLN A 105 -16.09 -1.83 -3.81
N ARG A 106 -16.03 -2.00 -5.14
CA ARG A 106 -15.46 -3.14 -5.83
C ARG A 106 -14.64 -2.63 -6.99
N LEU A 107 -13.33 -2.53 -6.81
CA LEU A 107 -12.44 -2.11 -7.88
C LEU A 107 -11.98 -3.31 -8.70
N PRO A 108 -11.90 -3.20 -10.03
CA PRO A 108 -11.18 -4.20 -10.81
C PRO A 108 -9.72 -4.27 -10.31
N LEU A 109 -9.11 -5.46 -10.37
CA LEU A 109 -7.68 -5.61 -10.02
C LEU A 109 -6.81 -4.82 -11.00
N PHE A 110 -7.20 -4.87 -12.27
CA PHE A 110 -6.62 -4.12 -13.36
C PHE A 110 -7.69 -3.24 -13.99
N PRO A 111 -7.61 -1.91 -13.86
CA PRO A 111 -8.53 -1.03 -14.54
C PRO A 111 -8.39 -1.19 -16.07
N PRO A 112 -9.48 -0.99 -16.83
CA PRO A 112 -9.38 -0.97 -18.29
C PRO A 112 -8.38 0.11 -18.71
N PRO A 113 -7.61 -0.10 -19.79
CA PRO A 113 -6.74 0.93 -20.30
C PRO A 113 -7.58 2.17 -20.69
N PRO A 114 -7.08 3.39 -20.46
CA PRO A 114 -7.77 4.60 -20.91
C PRO A 114 -7.85 4.62 -22.44
N ALA A 115 -8.79 5.40 -22.97
CA ALA A 115 -8.91 5.59 -24.42
C ALA A 115 -7.58 6.11 -25.01
N PRO A 116 -7.04 5.52 -26.11
CA PRO A 116 -5.67 5.76 -26.60
C PRO A 116 -5.27 7.23 -26.86
N TYR A 117 -6.23 8.14 -26.99
CA TYR A 117 -6.01 9.57 -27.22
C TYR A 117 -6.72 10.47 -26.20
N GLY A 118 -7.24 9.89 -25.12
CA GLY A 118 -7.86 10.64 -24.03
C GLY A 118 -6.81 11.34 -23.15
N PRO A 119 -7.22 12.35 -22.36
CA PRO A 119 -6.31 13.10 -21.49
C PRO A 119 -5.58 12.19 -20.48
N GLU A 120 -6.25 11.16 -19.96
CA GLU A 120 -5.64 10.19 -19.04
C GLU A 120 -4.53 9.36 -19.71
N ALA A 121 -4.76 8.86 -20.93
CA ALA A 121 -3.75 8.12 -21.68
C ALA A 121 -2.52 9.00 -21.99
N GLN A 122 -2.74 10.26 -22.35
CA GLN A 122 -1.65 11.21 -22.61
C GLN A 122 -0.86 11.55 -21.33
N ALA A 123 -1.54 11.68 -20.19
CA ALA A 123 -0.89 11.90 -18.90
C ALA A 123 -0.01 10.70 -18.50
N LEU A 124 -0.52 9.46 -18.64
CA LEU A 124 0.26 8.25 -18.37
C LEU A 124 1.45 8.10 -19.33
N ALA A 125 1.25 8.39 -20.62
CA ALA A 125 2.34 8.35 -21.60
C ALA A 125 3.42 9.40 -21.31
N LEU A 126 3.03 10.61 -20.91
CA LEU A 126 3.96 11.64 -20.47
C LEU A 126 4.73 11.22 -19.21
N HIS A 127 4.05 10.60 -18.26
CA HIS A 127 4.67 10.07 -17.04
C HIS A 127 5.73 9.02 -17.37
N SER A 128 5.40 8.02 -18.19
CA SER A 128 6.36 6.98 -18.61
C SER A 128 7.56 7.57 -19.35
N ARG A 129 7.35 8.46 -20.33
CA ARG A 129 8.46 9.14 -21.03
C ARG A 129 9.33 9.98 -20.10
N THR A 130 8.76 10.57 -19.06
CA THR A 130 9.53 11.37 -18.08
C THR A 130 10.45 10.45 -17.28
N TRP A 131 9.95 9.30 -16.83
CA TRP A 131 10.78 8.29 -16.17
C TRP A 131 11.86 7.71 -17.08
N ASP A 132 11.54 7.44 -18.35
CA ASP A 132 12.52 6.94 -19.31
C ASP A 132 13.66 7.96 -19.52
N ARG A 133 13.35 9.25 -19.63
CA ARG A 133 14.36 10.32 -19.72
C ARG A 133 15.19 10.45 -18.45
N MET A 134 14.56 10.37 -17.28
CA MET A 134 15.27 10.38 -16.00
C MET A 134 16.21 9.18 -15.90
N HIS A 135 15.74 8.01 -16.32
CA HIS A 135 16.55 6.80 -16.37
C HIS A 135 17.76 6.99 -17.28
N SER A 136 17.57 7.35 -18.56
CA SER A 136 18.67 7.62 -19.48
C SER A 136 19.68 8.68 -18.98
N HIS A 137 19.22 9.67 -18.22
CA HIS A 137 20.10 10.71 -17.67
C HIS A 137 20.94 10.23 -16.48
N LEU A 138 20.40 9.32 -15.68
CA LEU A 138 21.04 8.81 -14.48
C LEU A 138 21.88 7.56 -14.74
N SER A 139 21.57 6.80 -15.79
CA SER A 139 22.31 5.60 -16.16
C SER A 139 23.76 5.94 -16.51
N PRO A 140 24.73 5.12 -16.04
CA PRO A 140 26.15 5.38 -16.27
C PRO A 140 26.55 5.17 -17.73
N HIS A 141 25.72 4.44 -18.49
CA HIS A 141 25.94 4.08 -19.88
C HIS A 141 24.66 4.33 -20.69
N THR A 142 24.83 4.52 -22.00
CA THR A 142 23.72 4.55 -22.94
C THR A 142 22.96 3.22 -22.87
N PRO A 143 21.61 3.21 -22.88
CA PRO A 143 20.84 1.98 -22.91
C PRO A 143 21.33 1.04 -24.02
N ASN A 144 21.65 -0.20 -23.65
CA ASN A 144 22.10 -1.23 -24.59
C ASN A 144 21.29 -2.50 -24.37
N LEU A 145 21.01 -3.23 -25.45
CA LEU A 145 20.20 -4.45 -25.38
C LEU A 145 20.97 -5.60 -24.72
N TYR A 146 22.29 -5.62 -24.87
CA TYR A 146 23.17 -6.67 -24.38
C TYR A 146 24.25 -6.09 -23.48
N HIS A 147 24.57 -6.85 -22.43
CA HIS A 147 25.72 -6.60 -21.57
C HIS A 147 26.99 -7.21 -22.20
N ASP A 148 28.16 -6.71 -21.79
CA ASP A 148 29.45 -7.31 -22.20
C ASP A 148 29.62 -8.73 -21.64
N ALA A 149 28.97 -9.02 -20.52
CA ALA A 149 28.88 -10.36 -19.94
C ALA A 149 27.86 -11.22 -20.70
N PRO A 150 28.26 -12.35 -21.32
CA PRO A 150 27.34 -13.21 -22.05
C PRO A 150 26.17 -13.69 -21.18
N GLY A 151 24.94 -13.56 -21.70
CA GLY A 151 23.72 -14.01 -21.03
C GLY A 151 22.99 -12.94 -20.21
N HIS A 152 23.55 -11.74 -20.10
CA HIS A 152 22.94 -10.61 -19.40
C HIS A 152 22.45 -9.54 -20.37
N HIS A 153 21.23 -9.02 -20.15
CA HIS A 153 20.80 -7.82 -20.87
C HIS A 153 21.49 -6.58 -20.31
N GLY A 154 21.62 -5.54 -21.14
CA GLY A 154 22.04 -4.22 -20.68
C GLY A 154 20.90 -3.45 -20.02
N ASP A 155 21.11 -2.15 -19.79
CA ASP A 155 20.15 -1.30 -19.08
C ASP A 155 18.90 -1.01 -19.94
N LEU A 156 17.79 -1.68 -19.63
CA LEU A 156 16.53 -1.63 -20.39
C LEU A 156 15.38 -1.09 -19.52
N PRO A 157 14.82 0.10 -19.83
CA PRO A 157 13.70 0.63 -19.08
C PRO A 157 12.39 -0.08 -19.45
N TYR A 158 11.64 -0.52 -18.44
CA TYR A 158 10.22 -0.88 -18.58
C TYR A 158 9.32 0.35 -18.32
N PRO A 159 8.20 0.55 -19.05
CA PRO A 159 7.30 1.67 -18.81
C PRO A 159 6.80 1.76 -17.36
N ALA A 160 6.97 2.94 -16.74
CA ALA A 160 6.62 3.17 -15.34
C ALA A 160 5.12 2.96 -15.05
N SER A 161 4.25 3.41 -15.97
CA SER A 161 2.80 3.20 -15.86
C SER A 161 2.41 1.72 -15.77
N ASP A 162 3.07 0.89 -16.58
CA ASP A 162 2.76 -0.53 -16.68
C ASP A 162 3.28 -1.27 -15.45
N PHE A 163 4.50 -0.93 -15.00
CA PHE A 163 5.02 -1.40 -13.72
C PHE A 163 4.06 -1.10 -12.57
N LEU A 164 3.64 0.17 -12.42
CA LEU A 164 2.75 0.58 -11.33
C LEU A 164 1.42 -0.16 -11.36
N ARG A 165 0.85 -0.39 -12.55
CA ARG A 165 -0.36 -1.19 -12.72
C ARG A 165 -0.20 -2.59 -12.11
N TYR A 166 0.89 -3.29 -12.40
CA TYR A 166 1.15 -4.62 -11.83
C TYR A 166 1.51 -4.57 -10.34
N ALA A 167 2.33 -3.61 -9.92
CA ALA A 167 2.74 -3.45 -8.53
C ALA A 167 1.55 -3.15 -7.60
N MET A 168 0.62 -2.28 -8.03
CA MET A 168 -0.61 -1.98 -7.28
C MET A 168 -1.53 -3.21 -7.18
N ALA A 169 -1.70 -3.96 -8.28
CA ALA A 169 -2.46 -5.20 -8.26
C ALA A 169 -1.81 -6.22 -7.31
N ALA A 170 -0.49 -6.36 -7.37
CA ALA A 170 0.25 -7.27 -6.50
C ALA A 170 0.09 -6.90 -5.02
N ARG A 171 0.25 -5.62 -4.68
CA ARG A 171 0.00 -5.12 -3.31
C ARG A 171 -1.40 -5.46 -2.82
N ARG A 172 -2.44 -5.23 -3.65
CA ARG A 172 -3.82 -5.53 -3.26
C ARG A 172 -4.07 -7.02 -3.04
N ILE A 173 -3.41 -7.88 -3.81
CA ILE A 173 -3.44 -9.32 -3.60
C ILE A 173 -2.71 -9.70 -2.31
N CYS A 174 -1.53 -9.14 -2.03
CA CYS A 174 -0.83 -9.33 -0.75
C CYS A 174 -1.73 -8.96 0.44
N LEU A 175 -2.38 -7.80 0.40
CA LEU A 175 -3.32 -7.39 1.45
C LEU A 175 -4.46 -8.39 1.60
N ALA A 176 -5.06 -8.86 0.50
CA ALA A 176 -6.11 -9.88 0.51
C ALA A 176 -5.64 -11.25 1.05
N MET A 177 -4.33 -11.52 1.02
CA MET A 177 -3.70 -12.68 1.66
C MET A 177 -3.34 -12.44 3.13
N GLY A 178 -3.67 -11.27 3.70
CA GLY A 178 -3.31 -10.89 5.07
C GLY A 178 -1.88 -10.38 5.23
N LYS A 179 -1.14 -10.16 4.13
CA LYS A 179 0.23 -9.62 4.14
C LYS A 179 0.19 -8.10 4.13
N HIS A 180 0.07 -7.48 5.31
CA HIS A 180 -0.11 -6.03 5.45
C HIS A 180 1.16 -5.18 5.33
N GLN A 181 2.33 -5.82 5.35
CA GLN A 181 3.63 -5.19 5.13
C GLN A 181 4.41 -6.01 4.08
N PRO A 182 3.91 -6.06 2.84
CA PRO A 182 4.52 -6.89 1.82
C PRO A 182 5.93 -6.40 1.49
N ALA A 183 6.86 -7.35 1.34
CA ALA A 183 8.22 -7.10 0.90
C ALA A 183 8.36 -7.33 -0.62
N PHE A 184 9.10 -6.45 -1.28
CA PHE A 184 9.30 -6.44 -2.73
C PHE A 184 10.78 -6.54 -3.08
N LEU A 185 11.12 -7.34 -4.11
CA LEU A 185 12.44 -7.42 -4.70
C LEU A 185 12.37 -7.10 -6.20
N ASP A 186 13.25 -6.22 -6.65
CA ASP A 186 13.55 -5.97 -8.07
C ASP A 186 14.82 -6.75 -8.48
N VAL A 187 14.68 -7.70 -9.41
CA VAL A 187 15.74 -8.58 -9.91
C VAL A 187 16.29 -8.01 -11.21
N GLY A 188 17.54 -7.55 -11.17
CA GLY A 188 18.13 -6.70 -12.21
C GLY A 188 17.60 -5.28 -12.10
N CYS A 189 17.74 -4.67 -10.92
CA CYS A 189 17.09 -3.38 -10.62
C CYS A 189 17.69 -2.19 -11.39
N GLY A 190 18.83 -2.38 -12.06
CA GLY A 190 19.58 -1.34 -12.75
C GLY A 190 19.90 -0.20 -11.79
N ILE A 191 19.67 1.03 -12.24
CA ILE A 191 19.81 2.23 -11.40
C ILE A 191 18.73 2.38 -10.31
N GLY A 192 17.77 1.45 -10.17
CA GLY A 192 16.76 1.44 -9.11
C GLY A 192 15.51 2.29 -9.35
N SER A 193 15.22 2.69 -10.60
CA SER A 193 14.06 3.56 -10.89
C SER A 193 12.72 2.95 -10.44
N LYS A 194 12.57 1.63 -10.58
CA LYS A 194 11.36 0.91 -10.14
C LYS A 194 11.32 0.73 -8.63
N LEU A 195 12.47 0.71 -7.95
CA LEU A 195 12.53 0.72 -6.49
C LEU A 195 11.98 2.01 -5.90
N VAL A 196 12.19 3.17 -6.55
CA VAL A 196 11.56 4.45 -6.13
C VAL A 196 10.04 4.32 -6.15
N LEU A 197 9.49 3.77 -7.23
CA LEU A 197 8.05 3.59 -7.38
C LEU A 197 7.51 2.53 -6.41
N ALA A 198 8.27 1.46 -6.19
CA ALA A 198 7.92 0.39 -5.27
C ALA A 198 7.95 0.85 -3.81
N SER A 199 8.86 1.76 -3.43
CA SER A 199 9.00 2.19 -2.02
C SER A 199 7.78 2.97 -1.52
N GLU A 200 7.00 3.53 -2.45
CA GLU A 200 5.70 4.13 -2.15
C GLU A 200 4.58 3.10 -1.93
N LEU A 201 4.80 1.81 -2.24
CA LEU A 201 3.77 0.77 -2.23
C LEU A 201 4.04 -0.31 -1.18
N PHE A 202 5.30 -0.67 -0.96
CA PHE A 202 5.72 -1.82 -0.17
C PHE A 202 6.43 -1.38 1.12
N ALA A 203 6.32 -2.18 2.17
CA ALA A 203 6.91 -1.84 3.47
C ALA A 203 8.43 -2.01 3.48
N ARG A 204 8.94 -2.88 2.60
CA ARG A 204 10.35 -3.12 2.33
C ARG A 204 10.52 -3.32 0.84
N THR A 205 11.53 -2.66 0.26
CA THR A 205 11.85 -2.75 -1.16
C THR A 205 13.35 -2.93 -1.32
N ASP A 206 13.78 -4.05 -1.87
CA ASP A 206 15.20 -4.29 -2.12
C ASP A 206 15.46 -4.46 -3.62
N GLY A 207 16.68 -4.17 -4.03
CA GLY A 207 17.16 -4.34 -5.41
C GLY A 207 18.29 -5.35 -5.46
N LEU A 208 18.32 -6.17 -6.51
CA LEU A 208 19.42 -7.05 -6.85
C LEU A 208 19.98 -6.61 -8.20
N GLU A 209 21.26 -6.28 -8.25
CA GLU A 209 21.93 -5.81 -9.48
C GLU A 209 23.28 -6.48 -9.64
N TYR A 210 23.58 -6.92 -10.87
CA TYR A 210 24.83 -7.58 -11.20
C TYR A 210 25.96 -6.57 -11.41
N GLU A 211 25.66 -5.41 -12.01
CA GLU A 211 26.66 -4.40 -12.34
C GLU A 211 26.94 -3.44 -11.19
N ALA A 212 28.20 -3.40 -10.74
CA ALA A 212 28.63 -2.57 -9.62
C ALA A 212 28.28 -1.07 -9.79
N GLY A 213 28.43 -0.54 -11.00
CA GLY A 213 28.12 0.87 -11.31
C GLY A 213 26.63 1.19 -11.15
N HIS A 214 25.75 0.32 -11.66
CA HIS A 214 24.31 0.46 -11.53
C HIS A 214 23.86 0.29 -10.07
N ALA A 215 24.38 -0.72 -9.37
CA ALA A 215 24.12 -0.95 -7.95
C ALA A 215 24.49 0.27 -7.09
N ALA A 216 25.65 0.90 -7.35
CA ALA A 216 26.08 2.10 -6.63
C ALA A 216 25.14 3.29 -6.87
N ILE A 217 24.67 3.51 -8.10
CA ILE A 217 23.71 4.57 -8.43
C ILE A 217 22.36 4.30 -7.75
N ALA A 218 21.86 3.07 -7.80
CA ALA A 218 20.63 2.68 -7.11
C ALA A 218 20.73 2.94 -5.61
N GLN A 219 21.85 2.57 -4.99
CA GLN A 219 22.09 2.77 -3.57
C GLN A 219 22.10 4.26 -3.21
N ALA A 220 22.77 5.09 -4.00
CA ALA A 220 22.81 6.54 -3.81
C ALA A 220 21.42 7.19 -4.00
N MET A 221 20.64 6.72 -4.98
CA MET A 221 19.29 7.22 -5.21
C MET A 221 18.36 6.90 -4.04
N MET A 222 18.37 5.67 -3.54
CA MET A 222 17.55 5.25 -2.39
C MET A 222 17.89 6.05 -1.12
N GLN A 223 19.17 6.34 -0.90
CA GLN A 223 19.62 7.20 0.20
C GLN A 223 19.10 8.64 0.04
N ARG A 224 19.19 9.22 -1.16
CA ARG A 224 18.76 10.61 -1.44
C ARG A 224 17.26 10.82 -1.25
N ILE A 225 16.43 9.86 -1.64
CA ILE A 225 14.98 9.94 -1.44
C ILE A 225 14.55 9.60 0.00
N GLY A 226 15.49 9.14 0.83
CA GLY A 226 15.22 8.75 2.21
C GLY A 226 14.41 7.45 2.34
N ALA A 227 14.60 6.49 1.42
CA ALA A 227 13.94 5.20 1.49
C ALA A 227 14.45 4.42 2.73
N ARG A 228 13.60 4.28 3.75
CA ARG A 228 13.99 3.80 5.09
C ARG A 228 14.14 2.28 5.20
N ALA A 229 13.64 1.52 4.24
CA ALA A 229 13.61 0.07 4.26
C ALA A 229 14.02 -0.53 2.92
N THR A 230 15.22 -0.15 2.46
CA THR A 230 15.76 -0.57 1.17
C THR A 230 17.24 -0.94 1.25
N THR A 231 17.56 -2.09 0.67
CA THR A 231 18.91 -2.61 0.47
C THR A 231 19.14 -2.85 -1.01
N ILE A 232 20.29 -2.42 -1.52
CA ILE A 232 20.75 -2.78 -2.86
C ILE A 232 21.83 -3.86 -2.71
N PHE A 233 21.57 -5.03 -3.28
CA PHE A 233 22.51 -6.14 -3.35
C PHE A 233 23.26 -6.07 -4.68
N HIS A 234 24.56 -5.82 -4.63
CA HIS A 234 25.45 -6.08 -5.77
C HIS A 234 25.76 -7.58 -5.78
N ALA A 235 25.01 -8.36 -6.56
CA ALA A 235 25.13 -9.81 -6.60
C ALA A 235 24.48 -10.41 -7.86
N ASP A 236 24.93 -11.61 -8.22
CA ASP A 236 24.37 -12.38 -9.32
C ASP A 236 23.05 -13.07 -8.93
N ALA A 237 22.01 -12.86 -9.74
CA ALA A 237 20.70 -13.50 -9.60
C ALA A 237 20.75 -15.04 -9.62
N LEU A 238 21.73 -15.65 -10.28
CA LEU A 238 21.96 -17.10 -10.26
C LEU A 238 22.52 -17.61 -8.92
N SER A 239 23.14 -16.74 -8.13
CA SER A 239 23.74 -17.06 -6.83
C SER A 239 22.91 -16.58 -5.64
N PHE A 240 22.03 -15.58 -5.82
CA PHE A 240 21.20 -15.02 -4.75
C PHE A 240 20.31 -16.08 -4.09
N ALA A 241 20.31 -16.15 -2.76
CA ALA A 241 19.70 -17.25 -2.00
C ALA A 241 18.47 -16.83 -1.16
N ALA A 242 18.08 -15.55 -1.22
CA ALA A 242 17.06 -14.98 -0.33
C ALA A 242 15.73 -14.65 -1.04
N TYR A 243 15.44 -15.26 -2.21
CA TYR A 243 14.17 -15.00 -2.92
C TYR A 243 12.93 -15.33 -2.06
N GLY A 244 13.04 -16.30 -1.15
CA GLY A 244 11.97 -16.66 -0.22
C GLY A 244 11.59 -15.58 0.79
N ALA A 245 12.41 -14.55 0.98
CA ALA A 245 12.16 -13.47 1.94
C ALA A 245 11.12 -12.43 1.46
N TYR A 246 10.73 -12.49 0.19
CA TYR A 246 9.86 -11.48 -0.43
C TYR A 246 8.45 -12.02 -0.66
N ASP A 247 7.51 -11.11 -0.85
CA ASP A 247 6.12 -11.41 -1.18
C ASP A 247 5.80 -11.10 -2.64
N VAL A 248 6.53 -10.15 -3.22
CA VAL A 248 6.46 -9.75 -4.62
C VAL A 248 7.87 -9.72 -5.19
N LEU A 249 8.04 -10.36 -6.34
CA LEU A 249 9.26 -10.39 -7.11
C LEU A 249 8.97 -9.71 -8.45
N TYR A 250 9.87 -8.84 -8.89
CA TYR A 250 9.83 -8.22 -10.21
C TYR A 250 11.11 -8.58 -10.95
N ALA A 251 10.96 -9.02 -12.20
CA ALA A 251 12.09 -9.30 -13.07
C ALA A 251 11.74 -8.82 -14.47
N TYR A 252 12.47 -7.85 -14.99
CA TYR A 252 12.31 -7.41 -16.38
C TYR A 252 13.61 -7.60 -17.13
N LYS A 253 13.69 -8.72 -17.85
CA LYS A 253 14.84 -9.05 -18.70
C LYS A 253 16.21 -8.88 -18.01
N PRO A 254 16.46 -9.40 -16.80
CA PRO A 254 17.81 -9.34 -16.22
C PRO A 254 18.84 -10.19 -16.98
N MET A 255 18.36 -11.22 -17.68
CA MET A 255 19.16 -12.21 -18.41
C MET A 255 18.43 -12.66 -19.68
N TYR A 256 19.13 -13.37 -20.57
CA TYR A 256 18.57 -14.04 -21.75
C TYR A 256 19.08 -15.48 -21.90
N GLY A 257 18.44 -16.25 -22.78
CA GLY A 257 18.83 -17.64 -23.06
C GLY A 257 18.80 -18.54 -21.82
N ALA A 258 19.81 -19.42 -21.69
CA ALA A 258 19.87 -20.38 -20.60
C ALA A 258 19.99 -19.73 -19.20
N GLY A 259 20.65 -18.57 -19.10
CA GLY A 259 20.77 -17.83 -17.84
C GLY A 259 19.40 -17.38 -17.31
N LEU A 260 18.54 -16.88 -18.20
CA LEU A 260 17.17 -16.49 -17.86
C LEU A 260 16.37 -17.68 -17.31
N GLU A 261 16.45 -18.84 -17.96
CA GLU A 261 15.73 -20.04 -17.52
C GLU A 261 16.24 -20.56 -16.17
N GLN A 262 17.55 -20.53 -15.95
CA GLN A 262 18.16 -20.90 -14.66
C GLN A 262 17.73 -19.94 -13.55
N MET A 263 17.71 -18.64 -13.83
CA MET A 263 17.24 -17.63 -12.87
C MET A 263 15.76 -17.82 -12.55
N GLU A 264 14.91 -18.04 -13.55
CA GLU A 264 13.48 -18.32 -13.37
C GLU A 264 13.26 -19.54 -12.47
N ALA A 265 13.93 -20.66 -12.77
CA ALA A 265 13.85 -21.88 -11.98
C ALA A 265 14.30 -21.67 -10.53
N ARG A 266 15.38 -20.90 -10.32
CA ARG A 266 15.90 -20.57 -8.99
C ARG A 266 14.94 -19.69 -8.20
N LEU A 267 14.47 -18.61 -8.81
CA LEU A 267 13.51 -17.67 -8.23
C LEU A 267 12.27 -18.42 -7.77
N ILE A 268 11.69 -19.24 -8.65
CA ILE A 268 10.46 -19.99 -8.39
C ILE A 268 10.68 -21.11 -7.35
N GLY A 269 11.81 -21.81 -7.42
CA GLY A 269 12.18 -22.85 -6.47
C GLY A 269 12.27 -22.33 -5.04
N GLN A 270 12.90 -21.16 -4.84
CA GLN A 270 13.12 -20.54 -3.54
C GLN A 270 11.95 -19.70 -3.01
N ALA A 271 11.13 -19.12 -3.89
CA ALA A 271 10.01 -18.26 -3.50
C ALA A 271 8.94 -19.02 -2.70
N ARG A 272 8.39 -18.44 -1.63
CA ARG A 272 7.33 -19.11 -0.85
C ARG A 272 6.07 -19.32 -1.71
N PRO A 273 5.25 -20.38 -1.48
CA PRO A 273 3.95 -20.50 -2.11
C PRO A 273 3.09 -19.24 -1.90
N GLY A 274 2.41 -18.80 -2.96
CA GLY A 274 1.65 -17.56 -2.98
C GLY A 274 2.49 -16.29 -3.16
N THR A 275 3.80 -16.39 -3.41
CA THR A 275 4.62 -15.24 -3.86
C THR A 275 4.13 -14.77 -5.22
N LEU A 276 4.07 -13.46 -5.42
CA LEU A 276 3.68 -12.85 -6.68
C LEU A 276 4.93 -12.56 -7.51
N LEU A 277 4.84 -12.81 -8.82
CA LEU A 277 5.91 -12.53 -9.78
C LEU A 277 5.37 -11.61 -10.87
N ILE A 278 6.02 -10.48 -11.07
CA ILE A 278 5.81 -9.57 -12.18
C ILE A 278 6.95 -9.79 -13.17
N ALA A 279 6.66 -10.43 -14.31
CA ALA A 279 7.66 -10.82 -15.32
C ALA A 279 7.22 -10.34 -16.72
N PRO A 280 7.43 -9.05 -17.06
CA PRO A 280 6.87 -8.46 -18.27
C PRO A 280 7.73 -8.70 -19.52
N TYR A 281 7.94 -9.96 -19.86
CA TYR A 281 8.67 -10.38 -21.06
C TYR A 281 8.07 -11.68 -21.62
N MET A 282 8.21 -11.87 -22.92
CA MET A 282 7.39 -12.85 -23.66
C MET A 282 7.78 -14.29 -23.38
N GLU A 283 9.07 -14.52 -23.14
CA GLU A 283 9.68 -15.81 -22.88
C GLU A 283 9.04 -16.49 -21.66
N PHE A 284 8.67 -15.73 -20.62
CA PHE A 284 7.99 -16.30 -19.45
C PHE A 284 6.53 -16.69 -19.72
N THR A 285 5.87 -16.01 -20.66
CA THR A 285 4.44 -16.22 -20.93
C THR A 285 4.11 -17.62 -21.46
N THR A 286 5.10 -18.33 -21.98
CA THR A 286 4.96 -19.70 -22.51
C THR A 286 5.44 -20.78 -21.52
N ARG A 287 6.19 -20.40 -20.47
CA ARG A 287 6.79 -21.35 -19.49
C ARG A 287 6.16 -21.33 -18.10
N PHE A 288 5.41 -20.29 -17.75
CA PHE A 288 4.96 -20.10 -16.37
C PHE A 288 4.20 -21.30 -15.76
N GLU A 289 3.37 -22.01 -16.53
CA GLU A 289 2.59 -23.15 -16.04
C GLU A 289 3.48 -24.34 -15.67
N THR A 290 4.48 -24.65 -16.49
CA THR A 290 5.41 -25.77 -16.26
C THR A 290 6.32 -25.50 -15.06
N LEU A 291 6.56 -24.22 -14.76
CA LEU A 291 7.28 -23.78 -13.58
C LEU A 291 6.40 -23.72 -12.32
N GLY A 292 5.13 -24.14 -12.39
CA GLY A 292 4.22 -24.17 -11.23
C GLY A 292 3.66 -22.80 -10.84
N CYS A 293 3.59 -21.86 -11.79
CA CYS A 293 2.93 -20.58 -11.60
C CYS A 293 1.52 -20.60 -12.21
N ALA A 294 0.61 -19.80 -11.65
CA ALA A 294 -0.65 -19.43 -12.31
C ALA A 294 -0.63 -17.97 -12.71
N ARG A 295 -1.14 -17.68 -13.91
CA ARG A 295 -1.34 -16.30 -14.37
C ARG A 295 -2.51 -15.68 -13.63
N VAL A 296 -2.29 -14.49 -13.06
CA VAL A 296 -3.36 -13.66 -12.49
C VAL A 296 -3.99 -12.83 -13.61
N GLU A 297 -3.19 -11.98 -14.26
CA GLU A 297 -3.57 -11.23 -15.47
C GLU A 297 -2.31 -10.64 -16.11
N GLY A 298 -2.24 -10.61 -17.44
CA GLY A 298 -1.08 -10.09 -18.18
C GLY A 298 0.22 -10.73 -17.70
N PHE A 299 1.14 -9.89 -17.21
CA PHE A 299 2.47 -10.27 -16.72
C PHE A 299 2.56 -10.45 -15.20
N LEU A 300 1.42 -10.53 -14.49
CA LEU A 300 1.37 -10.86 -13.07
C LEU A 300 1.01 -12.33 -12.88
N TYR A 301 1.83 -13.03 -12.10
CA TYR A 301 1.73 -14.45 -11.82
C TYR A 301 1.77 -14.69 -10.32
N MET A 302 1.25 -15.84 -9.89
CA MET A 302 1.40 -16.36 -8.53
C MET A 302 2.14 -17.69 -8.56
N ILE A 303 3.22 -17.76 -7.82
CA ILE A 303 4.05 -18.95 -7.67
C ILE A 303 3.35 -19.93 -6.74
N ARG A 304 3.16 -21.19 -7.18
CA ARG A 304 2.52 -22.27 -6.42
C ARG A 304 1.23 -21.79 -5.75
N PRO A 305 0.21 -21.39 -6.54
CA PRO A 305 -0.98 -20.75 -6.03
C PRO A 305 -1.75 -21.69 -5.07
N PRO A 306 -2.33 -21.17 -3.99
CA PRO A 306 -3.20 -21.96 -3.13
C PRO A 306 -4.53 -22.24 -3.84
N LYS A 307 -5.23 -23.31 -3.41
CA LYS A 307 -6.61 -23.62 -3.88
C LYS A 307 -7.58 -22.44 -3.68
N SER A 308 -7.29 -21.54 -2.75
CA SER A 308 -8.08 -20.35 -2.44
C SER A 308 -7.82 -19.16 -3.38
N LEU A 309 -6.99 -19.29 -4.43
CA LEU A 309 -6.64 -18.19 -5.34
C LEU A 309 -7.85 -17.40 -5.83
N ALA A 310 -8.90 -18.06 -6.34
CA ALA A 310 -10.10 -17.38 -6.82
C ALA A 310 -10.79 -16.53 -5.72
N THR A 311 -10.78 -17.01 -4.47
CA THR A 311 -11.31 -16.26 -3.32
C THR A 311 -10.40 -15.10 -2.94
N ILE A 312 -9.08 -15.27 -3.01
CA ILE A 312 -8.10 -14.20 -2.81
C ILE A 312 -8.31 -13.09 -3.83
N LEU A 313 -8.41 -13.42 -5.13
CA LEU A 313 -8.60 -12.43 -6.20
C LEU A 313 -9.94 -11.69 -6.05
N ARG A 314 -11.02 -12.39 -5.67
CA ARG A 314 -12.31 -11.76 -5.34
C ARG A 314 -12.19 -10.81 -4.14
N THR A 315 -11.41 -11.19 -3.13
CA THR A 315 -11.16 -10.37 -1.94
C THR A 315 -10.33 -9.13 -2.27
N ALA A 316 -9.31 -9.26 -3.13
CA ALA A 316 -8.47 -8.15 -3.59
C ALA A 316 -9.28 -7.04 -4.30
N ARG A 317 -10.42 -7.37 -4.91
CA ARG A 317 -11.36 -6.38 -5.49
C ARG A 317 -12.02 -5.47 -4.46
N HIS A 318 -12.04 -5.87 -3.19
CA HIS A 318 -12.53 -5.08 -2.06
C HIS A 318 -11.41 -4.31 -1.32
N VAL A 319 -10.15 -4.56 -1.67
CA VAL A 319 -9.00 -3.80 -1.17
C VAL A 319 -8.87 -2.52 -1.99
N GLY A 320 -8.72 -1.38 -1.33
CA GLY A 320 -8.58 -0.08 -1.98
C GLY A 320 -7.18 0.14 -2.59
N CYS A 321 -7.00 1.29 -3.22
CA CYS A 321 -5.77 1.66 -3.93
C CYS A 321 -4.94 2.74 -3.22
N ALA A 322 -5.33 3.16 -2.02
CA ALA A 322 -4.60 4.17 -1.27
C ALA A 322 -3.18 3.67 -0.94
N LEU A 323 -2.22 4.58 -1.10
CA LEU A 323 -0.83 4.35 -0.77
C LEU A 323 -0.66 4.21 0.75
N PRO A 324 0.31 3.41 1.22
CA PRO A 324 0.68 3.33 2.63
C PRO A 324 1.26 4.67 3.12
N ALA A 325 0.40 5.61 3.54
CA ALA A 325 0.85 6.84 4.20
C ALA A 325 1.10 6.61 5.69
N GLN A 326 2.30 6.95 6.16
CA GLN A 326 2.56 7.14 7.58
C GLN A 326 2.11 8.55 7.98
N PRO A 327 1.21 8.71 8.96
CA PRO A 327 0.76 10.03 9.40
C PRO A 327 1.94 10.77 10.05
N LYS A 328 2.17 12.03 9.66
CA LYS A 328 3.32 12.83 10.12
C LYS A 328 3.39 13.01 11.65
N GLY A 329 2.27 12.89 12.36
CA GLY A 329 2.16 12.99 13.83
C GLY A 329 1.76 11.68 14.53
N GLY A 330 1.82 10.53 13.85
CA GLY A 330 1.27 9.28 14.39
C GLY A 330 -0.27 9.25 14.41
N TYR A 331 -0.85 8.23 15.05
CA TYR A 331 -2.31 8.01 15.10
C TYR A 331 -2.99 8.62 16.34
N ALA A 332 -2.20 9.25 17.23
CA ALA A 332 -2.72 9.83 18.47
C ALA A 332 -3.69 10.99 18.23
N GLU A 333 -3.56 11.68 17.08
CA GLU A 333 -4.39 12.84 16.72
C GLU A 333 -5.81 12.48 16.26
N ASP A 334 -6.07 11.20 16.00
CA ASP A 334 -7.37 10.69 15.50
C ASP A 334 -8.37 10.37 16.63
N GLY A 335 -7.93 10.41 17.89
CA GLY A 335 -8.80 10.19 19.05
C GLY A 335 -9.55 8.86 19.01
N PHE A 336 -10.87 8.91 19.23
CA PHE A 336 -11.72 7.71 19.21
C PHE A 336 -11.88 7.09 17.81
N LEU A 337 -11.51 7.78 16.73
CA LEU A 337 -11.56 7.27 15.35
C LEU A 337 -10.31 6.47 14.96
N ALA A 338 -9.23 6.54 15.75
CA ALA A 338 -7.97 5.89 15.43
C ALA A 338 -8.10 4.40 15.04
N PRO A 339 -8.92 3.56 15.71
CA PRO A 339 -9.10 2.17 15.30
C PRO A 339 -9.68 2.03 13.88
N LEU A 340 -10.65 2.87 13.52
CA LEU A 340 -11.28 2.86 12.21
C LEU A 340 -10.29 3.30 11.12
N HIS A 341 -9.57 4.40 11.32
CA HIS A 341 -8.58 4.88 10.36
C HIS A 341 -7.48 3.84 10.11
N LEU A 342 -7.01 3.18 11.18
CA LEU A 342 -6.03 2.11 11.06
C LEU A 342 -6.56 0.94 10.22
N ALA A 343 -7.82 0.53 10.44
CA ALA A 343 -8.46 -0.53 9.66
C ALA A 343 -8.66 -0.15 8.18
N LEU A 344 -9.10 1.08 7.91
CA LEU A 344 -9.24 1.60 6.55
C LEU A 344 -7.91 1.58 5.80
N ARG A 345 -6.84 2.12 6.41
CA ARG A 345 -5.49 2.11 5.85
C ARG A 345 -4.95 0.70 5.66
N ARG A 346 -5.17 -0.19 6.63
CA ARG A 346 -4.77 -1.62 6.56
C ARG A 346 -5.30 -2.33 5.32
N TRP A 347 -6.46 -1.90 4.81
CA TRP A 347 -7.11 -2.45 3.62
C TRP A 347 -7.03 -1.53 2.39
N GLY A 348 -6.12 -0.55 2.38
CA GLY A 348 -5.88 0.32 1.23
C GLY A 348 -6.98 1.35 0.98
N HIS A 349 -7.82 1.64 1.97
CA HIS A 349 -8.86 2.68 1.94
C HIS A 349 -8.42 3.91 2.74
N GLY A 350 -7.12 4.25 2.67
CA GLY A 350 -6.46 5.26 3.49
C GLY A 350 -7.00 6.70 3.35
N ASP A 351 -6.31 7.65 3.97
CA ASP A 351 -6.81 9.02 4.11
C ASP A 351 -6.98 9.81 2.82
#